data_AF-A0AAU8CPN8-F1
#
_entry.id   AF-A0AAU8CPN8-F1
#
_cell.length_a   1.000
_cell.length_b   1.000
_cell.length_c   1.000
_cell.angle_alpha   90.00
_cell.angle_beta   90.00
_cell.angle_gamma   90.00
#
_symmetry.space_group_name_H-M   'P 1'
#
loop_
_entity.id
_entity.type
_entity.pdbx_description
1 polymer ?
#
loop_
_entity_poly.entity_id
_entity_poly.type
_entity_poly.pdbx_seq_one_letter_code
_entity_poly.pdbx_strand_id
1 'polypeptide(L)'
;MGLAVEVGRLFFVIENFFVYRGRDYHELLFIHQMTLPAGFPRTRDQTVHLLREGNNELEFRWLMANEDNLSRIGLLPAFLRRQIAALPSGTEHIVWREKPFVSPAS
;
A
#
# COMPACT_ATOMS: atom_id res chain seq x y z
N MET A 1 -13.05 3.58 -8.31
CA MET A 1 -12.87 3.03 -9.68
C MET A 1 -14.10 2.29 -10.24
N GLY A 2 -15.19 2.02 -9.50
CA GLY A 2 -16.45 1.53 -10.12
C GLY A 2 -16.38 0.19 -10.87
N LEU A 3 -15.29 -0.57 -10.70
CA LEU A 3 -15.03 -1.84 -11.39
C LEU A 3 -15.45 -3.01 -10.50
N ALA A 4 -16.10 -4.00 -11.11
CA ALA A 4 -16.23 -5.31 -10.50
C ALA A 4 -14.88 -6.02 -10.56
N VAL A 5 -14.37 -6.46 -9.41
CA VAL A 5 -13.10 -7.18 -9.26
C VAL A 5 -13.36 -8.47 -8.49
N GLU A 6 -12.53 -9.48 -8.73
CA GLU A 6 -12.53 -10.69 -7.91
C GLU A 6 -11.53 -10.50 -6.77
N VAL A 7 -12.00 -10.73 -5.53
CA VAL A 7 -11.17 -10.72 -4.34
C VAL A 7 -10.64 -12.12 -4.10
N GLY A 8 -9.33 -12.28 -4.25
CA GLY A 8 -8.63 -13.53 -4.03
C GLY A 8 -8.06 -13.64 -2.61
N ARG A 9 -6.96 -14.38 -2.53
CA ARG A 9 -6.26 -14.72 -1.28
C ARG A 9 -5.91 -13.48 -0.45
N LEU A 10 -6.10 -13.60 0.86
CA LEU A 10 -5.59 -12.67 1.87
C LEU A 10 -4.11 -12.94 2.13
N PHE A 11 -3.25 -11.96 1.85
CA PHE A 11 -1.82 -12.06 2.13
C PHE A 11 -1.48 -11.64 3.56
N PHE A 12 -2.01 -10.49 4.00
CA PHE A 12 -1.62 -9.89 5.28
C PHE A 12 -2.83 -9.41 6.08
N VAL A 13 -2.80 -9.71 7.38
CA VAL A 13 -3.56 -9.00 8.41
C VAL A 13 -2.56 -8.16 9.18
N ILE A 14 -2.72 -6.84 9.18
CA ILE A 14 -1.73 -5.91 9.74
C ILE A 14 -2.37 -5.07 10.84
N GLU A 15 -1.77 -5.08 12.01
CA GLU A 15 -1.95 -4.06 13.04
C GLU A 15 -0.84 -3.01 12.87
N ASN A 16 -1.19 -1.79 12.46
CA ASN A 16 -0.26 -0.71 12.20
C ASN A 16 -0.45 0.42 13.23
N PHE A 17 0.56 0.66 14.06
CA PHE A 17 0.58 1.70 15.08
C PHE A 17 1.56 2.82 14.71
N PHE A 18 1.09 4.06 14.66
CA PHE A 18 1.93 5.23 14.31
C PHE A 18 1.38 6.53 14.92
N VAL A 19 2.21 7.58 14.94
CA VAL A 19 1.81 8.92 15.38
C VAL A 19 1.61 9.81 14.16
N TYR A 20 0.44 10.44 14.04
CA TYR A 20 0.17 11.42 12.99
C TYR A 20 -0.46 12.69 13.58
N ARG A 21 0.15 13.84 13.28
CA ARG A 21 -0.28 15.15 13.81
C ARG A 21 -0.49 15.17 15.33
N GLY A 22 0.45 14.55 16.06
CA GLY A 22 0.46 14.51 17.52
C GLY A 22 -0.58 13.58 18.16
N ARG A 23 -1.19 12.68 17.38
CA ARG A 23 -2.14 11.67 17.89
C ARG A 23 -1.65 10.27 17.54
N ASP A 24 -1.87 9.34 18.45
CA ASP A 24 -1.64 7.91 18.22
C ASP A 24 -2.77 7.33 17.35
N TYR A 25 -2.38 6.60 16.31
CA TYR A 25 -3.28 5.85 15.44
C TYR A 25 -2.99 4.36 15.55
N HIS A 26 -4.06 3.58 15.43
CA HIS A 26 -4.02 2.14 15.25
C HIS A 26 -4.92 1.79 14.07
N GLU A 27 -4.33 1.23 13.01
CA GLU A 27 -5.02 0.78 11.82
C GLU A 27 -4.99 -0.75 11.74
N LEU A 28 -6.11 -1.33 11.30
CA LEU A 28 -6.21 -2.73 10.90
C LEU A 28 -6.30 -2.80 9.38
N LEU A 29 -5.30 -3.38 8.73
CA LEU A 29 -5.25 -3.51 7.27
C LEU A 29 -5.35 -4.97 6.83
N PHE A 30 -6.13 -5.20 5.78
CA PHE A 30 -6.29 -6.50 5.11
C PHE A 30 -5.84 -6.36 3.67
N ILE A 31 -4.74 -7.03 3.31
CA ILE A 31 -4.14 -6.91 1.97
C ILE A 31 -4.47 -8.16 1.17
N HIS A 32 -5.30 -8.01 0.14
CA HIS A 32 -5.76 -9.09 -0.73
C HIS A 32 -5.12 -9.06 -2.11
N GLN A 33 -5.01 -10.24 -2.73
CA GLN A 33 -4.90 -10.35 -4.17
C GLN A 33 -6.21 -9.91 -4.82
N MET A 34 -6.13 -9.07 -5.85
CA MET A 34 -7.30 -8.71 -6.68
C MET A 34 -7.04 -9.10 -8.12
N THR A 35 -8.02 -9.75 -8.75
CA THR A 35 -8.01 -10.00 -10.19
C THR A 35 -8.86 -8.93 -10.87
N LEU A 36 -8.22 -8.17 -11.75
CA LEU A 36 -8.90 -7.16 -12.57
C LEU A 36 -9.49 -7.78 -13.84
N PRO A 37 -10.58 -7.20 -14.39
CA PRO A 37 -11.14 -7.63 -15.66
C PRO A 37 -10.09 -7.67 -16.78
N ALA A 38 -10.23 -8.61 -17.72
CA ALA A 38 -9.25 -8.85 -18.79
C ALA A 38 -8.95 -7.61 -19.65
N GLY A 39 -9.94 -6.72 -19.83
CA GLY A 39 -9.81 -5.48 -20.61
C GLY A 39 -9.25 -4.29 -19.82
N PHE A 40 -8.91 -4.44 -18.54
CA PHE A 40 -8.39 -3.31 -17.75
C PHE A 40 -6.96 -2.95 -18.21
N PRO A 41 -6.66 -1.67 -18.51
CA PRO A 41 -5.33 -1.26 -18.97
C PRO A 41 -4.25 -1.65 -17.97
N ARG A 42 -3.16 -2.27 -18.45
CA ARG A 42 -1.99 -2.68 -17.63
C ARG A 42 -0.71 -1.93 -18.01
N THR A 43 -0.85 -0.82 -18.71
CA THR A 43 0.28 -0.03 -19.24
C THR A 43 1.04 0.60 -18.07
N ARG A 44 2.34 0.29 -17.97
CA ARG A 44 3.21 0.70 -16.84
C ARG A 44 3.64 2.16 -16.89
N ASP A 45 3.59 2.77 -18.07
CA ASP A 45 4.21 4.08 -18.33
C ASP A 45 3.19 5.20 -18.51
N GLN A 46 1.92 4.94 -18.21
CA GLN A 46 0.83 5.91 -18.35
C GLN A 46 0.01 5.99 -17.06
N THR A 47 -0.45 7.19 -16.75
CA THR A 47 -1.48 7.42 -15.74
C THR A 47 -2.73 6.64 -16.14
N VAL A 48 -3.10 5.65 -15.32
CA VAL A 48 -4.24 4.77 -15.60
C VAL A 48 -5.52 5.50 -15.28
N HIS A 49 -5.54 6.24 -14.17
CA HIS A 49 -6.68 7.07 -13.76
C HIS A 49 -6.21 8.30 -12.98
N LEU A 50 -6.88 9.43 -13.25
CA LEU A 50 -6.88 10.62 -12.40
C LEU A 50 -8.23 10.68 -11.70
N LEU A 51 -8.21 10.73 -10.38
CA LEU A 51 -9.40 10.93 -9.56
C LEU A 51 -9.22 12.21 -8.76
N ARG A 52 -10.26 13.05 -8.71
CA ARG A 52 -10.28 14.19 -7.81
C ARG A 52 -11.07 13.83 -6.57
N GLU A 53 -10.41 13.70 -5.43
CA GLU A 53 -11.03 13.54 -4.12
C GLU A 53 -10.94 14.86 -3.34
N GLY A 54 -12.02 15.63 -3.36
CA GLY A 54 -12.06 16.98 -2.79
C GLY A 54 -11.11 17.92 -3.52
N ASN A 55 -10.07 18.37 -2.81
CA ASN A 55 -8.99 19.22 -3.35
C ASN A 55 -7.74 18.43 -3.74
N ASN A 56 -7.75 17.10 -3.60
CA ASN A 56 -6.61 16.25 -3.95
C ASN A 56 -6.81 15.65 -5.33
N GLU A 57 -5.78 15.72 -6.16
CA GLU A 57 -5.67 14.93 -7.38
C GLU A 57 -4.92 13.64 -7.07
N LEU A 58 -5.60 12.52 -7.23
CA LEU A 58 -5.06 11.18 -7.05
C LEU A 58 -4.71 10.59 -8.41
N GLU A 59 -3.48 10.13 -8.53
CA GLU A 59 -2.98 9.49 -9.72
C GLU A 59 -2.76 8.00 -9.47
N PHE A 60 -3.33 7.16 -10.32
CA PHE A 60 -3.13 5.71 -10.29
C PHE A 60 -2.17 5.29 -11.39
N ARG A 61 -1.08 4.61 -11.02
CA ARG A 61 -0.07 4.08 -11.94
C ARG A 61 0.19 2.61 -11.66
N TRP A 62 0.55 1.88 -12.70
CA TRP A 62 1.09 0.54 -12.58
C TRP A 62 2.58 0.59 -12.27
N LEU A 63 3.00 -0.15 -11.25
CA LEU A 63 4.40 -0.26 -10.86
C LEU A 63 4.80 -1.74 -10.82
N MET A 64 6.07 -2.00 -11.09
CA MET A 64 6.64 -3.31 -10.82
C MET A 64 6.70 -3.54 -9.31
N ALA A 65 6.14 -4.66 -8.85
CA ALA A 65 6.14 -5.06 -7.44
C ALA A 65 7.49 -5.67 -7.03
N ASN A 66 8.57 -4.90 -7.19
CA ASN A 66 9.91 -5.26 -6.71
C ASN A 66 10.47 -4.15 -5.81
N GLU A 67 11.47 -4.50 -5.01
CA GLU A 67 12.02 -3.60 -3.99
C GLU A 67 12.55 -2.28 -4.56
N ASP A 68 13.24 -2.33 -5.70
CA ASP A 68 13.79 -1.14 -6.36
C ASP A 68 12.71 -0.13 -6.78
N ASN A 69 11.57 -0.59 -7.28
CA ASN A 69 10.48 0.30 -7.68
C ASN A 69 9.68 0.78 -6.46
N LEU A 70 9.39 -0.12 -5.52
CA LEU A 70 8.62 0.19 -4.32
C LEU A 70 9.39 1.12 -3.37
N SER A 71 10.73 1.10 -3.39
CA SER A 71 11.57 2.01 -2.60
C SER A 71 11.51 3.46 -3.09
N ARG A 72 11.18 3.70 -4.36
CA ARG A 72 11.12 5.03 -4.99
C ARG A 72 9.80 5.76 -4.78
N ILE A 73 8.79 5.07 -4.24
CA ILE A 73 7.48 5.66 -3.96
C ILE A 73 7.26 5.79 -2.45
N GLY A 74 6.38 6.69 -2.04
CA GLY A 74 5.94 6.85 -0.65
C GLY A 74 4.97 5.76 -0.18
N LEU A 75 5.25 4.47 -0.45
CA LEU A 75 4.38 3.38 0.02
C LEU A 75 4.40 3.32 1.55
N LEU A 76 3.21 3.38 2.15
CA LEU A 76 2.95 3.27 3.57
C LEU A 76 2.04 2.07 3.87
N PRO A 77 2.22 1.39 5.02
CA PRO A 77 3.35 1.55 5.93
C PRO A 77 4.68 1.13 5.28
N ALA A 78 5.80 1.75 5.65
CA ALA A 78 7.07 1.60 4.93
C ALA A 78 7.57 0.15 4.81
N PHE A 79 7.25 -0.71 5.80
CA PHE A 79 7.65 -2.11 5.79
C PHE A 79 7.00 -2.93 4.66
N LEU A 80 5.84 -2.48 4.13
CA LEU A 80 5.12 -3.19 3.07
C LEU A 80 5.94 -3.37 1.79
N ARG A 81 6.92 -2.49 1.53
CA ARG A 81 7.77 -2.56 0.33
C ARG A 81 8.46 -3.90 0.20
N ARG A 82 8.99 -4.42 1.31
CA ARG A 82 9.66 -5.73 1.36
C ARG A 82 8.65 -6.88 1.28
N GLN A 83 7.52 -6.75 1.99
CA GLN A 83 6.48 -7.79 2.02
C GLN A 83 5.81 -7.99 0.66
N ILE A 84 5.59 -6.91 -0.11
CA ILE A 84 5.01 -6.99 -1.46
C ILE A 84 6.01 -7.55 -2.47
N ALA A 85 7.30 -7.21 -2.34
CA ALA A 85 8.35 -7.73 -3.22
C ALA A 85 8.55 -9.26 -3.09
N ALA A 86 8.17 -9.84 -1.95
CA ALA A 86 8.25 -11.27 -1.68
C ALA A 86 6.99 -11.74 -0.94
N LEU A 87 5.92 -12.00 -1.69
CA LEU A 87 4.64 -12.42 -1.13
C LEU A 87 4.73 -13.79 -0.41
N PRO A 88 4.07 -13.94 0.75
CA PRO A 88 4.12 -15.18 1.51
C PRO A 88 3.28 -16.28 0.84
N SER A 89 3.51 -17.54 1.20
CA SER A 89 2.70 -18.69 0.74
C SER A 89 1.39 -18.87 1.54
N GLY A 90 1.36 -18.42 2.80
CA GLY A 90 0.16 -18.38 3.67
C GLY A 90 -0.19 -16.97 4.13
N THR A 91 -1.37 -16.78 4.73
CA THR A 91 -1.72 -15.49 5.33
C THR A 91 -0.81 -15.21 6.53
N GLU A 92 -0.22 -14.03 6.58
CA GLU A 92 0.64 -13.60 7.70
C GLU A 92 -0.06 -12.53 8.53
N HIS A 93 0.07 -12.63 9.85
CA HIS A 93 -0.30 -11.58 10.79
C HIS A 93 0.94 -10.77 11.16
N ILE A 94 0.86 -9.45 11.03
CA ILE A 94 1.96 -8.52 11.26
C ILE A 94 1.52 -7.45 12.24
N VAL A 95 2.32 -7.25 13.28
CA VAL A 95 2.18 -6.13 14.21
C VAL A 95 3.33 -5.16 13.94
N TRP A 96 3.02 -3.99 13.39
CA TRP A 96 3.99 -2.95 13.09
C TRP A 96 3.79 -1.74 13.99
N ARG A 97 4.88 -1.28 14.61
CA ARG A 97 4.90 -0.07 15.42
C ARG A 97 5.97 0.86 14.86
N GLU A 98 5.56 2.00 14.32
CA GLU A 98 6.48 3.03 13.90
C GLU A 98 7.15 3.64 15.13
N LYS A 99 8.49 3.69 15.14
CA LYS A 99 9.19 4.39 16.22
C LYS A 99 8.87 5.89 16.11
N PRO A 100 8.57 6.60 17.21
CA PRO A 100 8.45 8.04 17.16
C PRO A 100 9.73 8.64 16.56
N PHE A 101 9.60 9.56 15.62
CA PHE A 101 10.74 10.39 15.22
C PHE A 101 11.17 11.20 16.46
N VAL A 102 12.27 10.79 17.09
CA VAL A 102 12.93 11.61 18.11
C VAL A 102 13.93 12.47 17.35
N SER A 103 13.70 13.78 17.31
CA SER A 103 14.71 14.71 16.78
C SER A 103 16.01 14.50 17.56
N PRO A 104 17.18 14.44 16.91
CA PRO A 104 18.43 14.57 17.65
C PRO A 104 18.40 15.91 18.39
N ALA A 105 18.77 15.90 19.66
CA ALA A 105 18.92 17.12 20.44
C ALA A 105 20.00 17.99 19.79
N SER A 106 19.67 19.25 19.53
CA SER A 106 20.57 20.31 19.08
C SER A 106 21.52 20.75 20.19
#